data_AF-A0A851AFX5-F1
#
_entry.id   AF-A0A851AFX5-F1
#
_cell.length_a   1.000
_cell.length_b   1.000
_cell.length_c   1.000
_cell.angle_alpha   90.00
_cell.angle_beta   90.00
_cell.angle_gamma   90.00
#
_symmetry.space_group_name_H-M   'P 1'
#
loop_
_entity.id
_entity.type
_entity.pdbx_description
1 polymer ?
#
loop_
_entity_poly.entity_id
_entity_poly.type
_entity_poly.pdbx_seq_one_letter_code
_entity_poly.pdbx_strand_id
1 'polypeptide(L)'
;KFYITRLLRIKKVTDKDMQHNFTCMLQADERTQIKIVKLKKGNTRDLPVHIFTTGMVLAVLFPCVAVAVVFVCVVFKVDLVLFYRNICRRDDTA
;
A
#
# COMPACT_ATOMS: atom_id res chain seq x y z
N LYS A 1 -36.53 12.50 36.39
CA LYS A 1 -35.58 11.59 35.69
C LYS A 1 -34.19 11.83 36.26
N PHE A 2 -33.56 10.80 36.81
CA PHE A 2 -32.16 10.90 37.26
C PHE A 2 -31.24 10.57 36.08
N TYR A 3 -30.27 11.44 35.81
CA TYR A 3 -29.26 11.23 34.77
C TYR A 3 -27.91 11.02 35.47
N ILE A 4 -27.29 9.87 35.24
CA ILE A 4 -25.97 9.52 35.78
C ILE A 4 -25.02 9.43 34.61
N THR A 5 -23.86 10.08 34.71
CA THR A 5 -22.82 10.06 33.67
C THR A 5 -21.49 9.68 34.29
N ARG A 6 -20.82 8.68 33.71
CA ARG A 6 -19.42 8.36 33.99
C ARG A 6 -18.61 8.49 32.70
N LEU A 7 -17.45 9.12 32.81
CA LEU A 7 -16.55 9.33 31.70
C LEU A 7 -15.28 8.50 31.89
N LEU A 8 -14.93 7.70 30.88
CA LEU A 8 -13.64 7.01 30.81
C LEU A 8 -12.70 7.82 29.90
N ARG A 9 -11.59 8.31 30.44
CA ARG A 9 -10.60 9.12 29.68
C ARG A 9 -9.28 8.37 29.59
N ILE A 10 -8.91 7.96 28.39
CA ILE A 10 -7.64 7.27 28.09
C ILE A 10 -6.65 8.32 27.59
N LYS A 11 -5.55 8.55 28.34
CA LYS A 11 -4.55 9.58 27.99
C LYS A 11 -3.68 9.21 26.80
N LYS A 12 -3.26 7.95 26.73
CA LYS A 12 -2.42 7.39 25.66
C LYS A 12 -2.98 6.02 25.31
N VAL A 13 -3.44 5.88 24.07
CA VAL A 13 -3.99 4.61 23.58
C VAL A 13 -2.84 3.73 23.11
N THR A 14 -2.78 2.51 23.61
CA THR A 14 -1.80 1.48 23.22
C THR A 14 -2.44 0.40 22.35
N ASP A 15 -1.64 -0.43 21.69
CA ASP A 15 -2.15 -1.56 20.90
C ASP A 15 -2.90 -2.57 21.76
N LYS A 16 -2.54 -2.68 23.05
CA LYS A 16 -3.31 -3.49 24.00
C LYS A 16 -4.73 -2.94 24.11
N ASP A 17 -4.90 -1.64 24.31
CA ASP A 17 -6.23 -1.01 24.44
C ASP A 17 -7.11 -1.19 23.20
N MET A 18 -6.52 -1.31 22.00
CA MET A 18 -7.23 -1.58 20.75
C MET A 18 -7.81 -3.00 20.67
N GLN A 19 -7.22 -3.94 21.41
CA GLN A 19 -7.69 -5.34 21.47
C GLN A 19 -8.75 -5.55 22.55
N HIS A 20 -8.90 -4.61 23.48
CA HIS A 20 -9.86 -4.71 24.58
C HIS A 20 -11.22 -4.09 24.21
N ASN A 21 -12.26 -4.62 24.86
CA ASN A 21 -13.62 -4.10 24.77
C ASN A 21 -13.91 -3.20 25.97
N PHE A 22 -14.42 -1.98 25.72
CA PHE A 22 -14.79 -1.04 26.77
C PHE A 22 -16.28 -1.15 27.05
N THR A 23 -16.63 -1.56 28.27
CA THR A 23 -18.02 -1.81 28.66
C THR A 23 -18.53 -0.71 29.59
N CYS A 24 -19.60 -0.04 29.20
CA CYS A 24 -20.36 0.87 30.06
C CYS A 24 -21.58 0.12 30.60
N MET A 25 -21.70 0.03 31.92
CA MET A 25 -22.83 -0.65 32.59
C MET A 25 -23.61 0.36 33.41
N LEU A 26 -24.93 0.35 33.24
CA LEU A 26 -25.88 1.09 34.06
C LEU A 26 -26.78 0.08 34.75
N GLN A 27 -26.67 -0.01 36.08
CA GLN A 27 -27.51 -0.85 36.91
C GLN A 27 -28.63 0.00 37.50
N ALA A 28 -29.87 -0.31 37.16
CA ALA A 28 -31.07 0.19 37.83
C ALA A 28 -31.83 -1.01 38.38
N ASP A 29 -32.51 -0.86 39.53
CA ASP A 29 -33.10 -1.92 40.39
C ASP A 29 -33.36 -3.29 39.72
N GLU A 30 -34.07 -3.32 38.59
CA GLU A 30 -34.44 -4.57 37.91
C GLU A 30 -33.82 -4.77 36.51
N ARG A 31 -33.11 -3.77 35.96
CA ARG A 31 -32.52 -3.84 34.61
C ARG A 31 -31.09 -3.33 34.57
N THR A 32 -30.19 -4.21 34.15
CA THR A 32 -28.82 -3.84 33.78
C THR A 32 -28.77 -3.51 32.30
N GLN A 33 -28.40 -2.28 31.95
CA GLN A 33 -28.09 -1.89 30.58
C GLN A 33 -26.58 -1.92 30.37
N ILE A 34 -26.14 -2.66 29.35
CA ILE A 34 -24.73 -2.84 29.03
C ILE A 34 -24.50 -2.33 27.61
N LYS A 35 -23.50 -1.47 27.44
CA LYS A 35 -23.07 -0.99 26.11
C LYS A 35 -21.57 -1.22 25.97
N ILE A 36 -21.20 -2.02 24.98
CA ILE A 36 -19.82 -2.33 24.65
C ILE A 36 -19.38 -1.44 23.50
N VAL A 37 -18.21 -0.82 23.65
CA VAL A 37 -17.57 0.02 22.65
C VAL A 37 -16.17 -0.52 22.39
N LYS A 38 -15.81 -0.67 21.12
CA LYS A 38 -14.48 -1.13 20.71
C LYS A 38 -13.72 0.02 20.07
N LEU A 39 -12.49 0.23 20.50
CA LEU A 39 -11.60 1.17 19.84
C LEU A 39 -11.15 0.58 18.50
N LYS A 40 -11.27 1.35 17.42
CA LYS A 40 -10.71 1.00 16.12
C LYS A 40 -9.67 2.04 15.79
N LYS A 41 -8.47 1.60 15.38
CA LYS A 41 -7.46 2.50 14.85
C LYS A 41 -8.09 3.20 13.66
N GLY A 42 -8.15 4.54 13.72
CA GLY A 42 -8.56 5.34 12.57
C GLY A 42 -7.67 4.94 11.40
N ASN A 43 -8.24 4.85 10.20
CA ASN A 43 -7.50 4.46 9.00
C ASN A 43 -6.45 5.54 8.69
N THR A 44 -5.32 5.51 9.39
CA THR A 44 -4.11 6.16 8.93
C THR A 44 -3.78 5.39 7.66
N ARG A 45 -4.08 6.02 6.52
CA ARG A 45 -3.65 5.57 5.20
C ARG A 45 -2.13 5.72 5.13
N ASP A 46 -1.43 5.06 6.04
CA ASP A 46 -0.01 4.80 5.95
C ASP A 46 0.09 3.79 4.81
N LEU A 47 -0.02 4.31 3.59
CA LEU A 47 0.21 3.57 2.37
C LEU A 47 1.57 2.91 2.58
N PRO A 48 1.63 1.57 2.64
CA PRO A 48 2.81 0.88 3.12
C PRO A 48 3.99 1.37 2.30
N VAL A 49 5.02 1.90 2.97
CA VAL A 49 6.18 2.56 2.36
C VAL A 49 6.76 1.73 1.21
N HIS A 50 6.68 0.40 1.32
CA HIS A 50 7.05 -0.56 0.29
C HIS A 50 6.37 -0.35 -1.08
N ILE A 51 5.07 -0.02 -1.12
CA ILE A 51 4.33 0.21 -2.37
C ILE A 51 4.80 1.52 -3.02
N PHE A 52 5.06 2.55 -2.22
CA PHE A 52 5.55 3.83 -2.71
C PHE A 52 6.97 3.73 -3.27
N THR A 53 7.87 3.06 -2.56
CA THR A 53 9.26 2.84 -3.01
C THR A 53 9.32 2.01 -4.29
N THR A 54 8.51 0.96 -4.39
CA THR A 54 8.46 0.11 -5.59
C THR A 54 7.99 0.92 -6.80
N GLY A 55 6.94 1.74 -6.64
CA GLY A 55 6.44 2.61 -7.71
C GLY A 55 7.48 3.63 -8.19
N MET A 56 8.21 4.27 -7.27
CA MET A 56 9.27 5.21 -7.62
C MET A 56 10.42 4.54 -8.38
N VAL A 57 10.85 3.35 -7.96
CA VAL A 57 11.94 2.62 -8.62
C VAL A 57 11.56 2.24 -10.06
N LEU A 58 10.34 1.73 -10.27
CA LEU A 58 9.85 1.41 -11.62
C LEU A 58 9.75 2.65 -12.51
N ALA A 59 9.29 3.78 -11.97
CA ALA A 59 9.17 5.03 -12.72
C ALA A 59 10.53 5.58 -13.22
N VAL A 60 11.61 5.29 -12.50
CA VAL A 60 12.98 5.69 -12.89
C VAL A 60 13.62 4.66 -13.81
N LEU A 61 13.42 3.37 -13.58
CA LEU A 61 14.04 2.31 -14.39
C LEU A 61 13.50 2.28 -15.83
N PHE A 62 12.18 2.43 -16.01
CA PHE A 62 11.56 2.39 -17.34
C PHE A 62 12.16 3.40 -18.35
N PRO A 63 12.27 4.70 -18.02
CA PRO A 63 12.86 5.67 -18.93
C PRO A 63 14.36 5.42 -19.14
N CYS A 64 15.11 4.99 -18.12
CA CYS A 64 16.52 4.63 -18.28
C CYS A 64 16.73 3.51 -19.31
N VAL A 65 15.91 2.45 -19.23
CA VAL A 65 15.95 1.35 -20.20
C VAL A 65 15.57 1.85 -21.59
N ALA A 66 14.53 2.67 -21.71
CA ALA A 66 14.11 3.23 -23.00
C ALA A 66 15.22 4.06 -23.66
N VAL A 67 15.89 4.94 -22.91
CA VAL A 67 17.00 5.76 -23.41
C VAL A 67 18.18 4.88 -23.83
N ALA A 68 18.53 3.87 -23.04
CA ALA A 68 19.60 2.93 -23.38
C ALA A 68 19.32 2.17 -24.68
N VAL A 69 18.09 1.69 -24.88
CA VAL A 69 17.67 1.02 -26.12
C VAL A 69 17.78 1.97 -27.31
N VAL A 70 17.27 3.21 -27.19
CA VAL A 70 17.37 4.21 -28.26
C VAL A 70 18.83 4.50 -28.59
N PHE A 71 19.69 4.65 -27.59
CA PHE A 71 21.11 4.90 -27.78
C PHE A 71 21.80 3.77 -28.54
N VAL A 72 21.58 2.51 -28.14
CA VAL A 72 22.10 1.33 -28.84
C VAL A 72 21.59 1.29 -30.27
N CYS A 73 20.29 1.53 -30.50
CA CYS A 73 19.70 1.55 -31.84
C CYS A 73 20.31 2.64 -32.75
N VAL A 74 20.72 3.78 -32.20
CA VAL A 74 21.35 4.87 -32.97
C VAL A 74 22.82 4.55 -33.27
N VAL A 75 23.59 4.13 -32.27
CA VAL A 75 25.03 3.85 -32.43
C VAL A 75 25.26 2.62 -33.30
N PHE A 76 24.55 1.54 -33.02
CA PHE A 76 24.67 0.28 -33.73
C PHE A 76 23.69 0.17 -34.88
N LYS A 77 23.12 1.28 -35.39
CA LYS A 77 22.11 1.22 -36.45
C LYS A 77 22.58 0.42 -37.66
N VAL A 78 23.86 0.56 -38.03
CA VAL A 78 24.47 -0.16 -39.17
C VAL A 78 24.61 -1.65 -38.86
N ASP A 79 25.17 -2.00 -37.70
CA ASP A 79 25.31 -3.39 -37.27
C ASP A 79 23.97 -4.08 -37.04
N LEU A 80 22.97 -3.36 -36.52
CA LEU A 80 21.61 -3.83 -36.32
C LEU A 80 20.93 -4.13 -37.66
N VAL A 81 21.12 -3.25 -38.65
CA VAL A 81 20.59 -3.45 -40.01
C VAL A 81 21.30 -4.61 -40.71
N LEU A 82 22.62 -4.74 -40.56
CA LEU A 82 23.39 -5.87 -41.09
C LEU A 82 22.99 -7.19 -40.41
N PHE A 83 22.81 -7.18 -39.09
CA PHE A 83 22.37 -8.33 -38.31
C PHE A 83 20.94 -8.74 -38.66
N TYR A 84 20.02 -7.79 -38.76
CA TYR A 84 18.64 -8.02 -39.19
C TYR A 84 18.61 -8.63 -40.60
N ARG A 85 19.39 -8.09 -41.54
CA ARG A 85 19.51 -8.64 -42.90
C ARG A 85 20.12 -10.04 -42.91
N ASN A 86 21.07 -10.32 -42.03
CA ASN A 86 21.68 -11.65 -41.88
C ASN A 86 20.70 -12.68 -41.29
N ILE A 87 19.86 -12.27 -40.34
CA ILE A 87 18.77 -13.10 -39.78
C ILE A 87 17.73 -13.39 -40.87
N CYS A 88 17.18 -12.36 -41.53
CA CYS A 88 16.18 -12.55 -42.60
C CYS A 88 16.70 -13.41 -43.76
N ARG A 89 17.94 -13.17 -44.22
CA ARG A 89 18.55 -13.98 -45.30
C ARG A 89 18.73 -15.46 -44.89
N ARG A 90 18.84 -15.74 -43.59
CA ARG A 90 18.95 -17.12 -43.07
C ARG A 90 17.58 -17.81 -43.05
N ASP A 91 16.52 -17.07 -42.72
CA ASP A 91 15.14 -17.56 -42.73
C ASP A 91 14.60 -17.80 -44.16
N ASP A 92 15.13 -17.10 -45.16
CA ASP A 92 14.81 -17.31 -46.60
C ASP A 92 15.44 -18.59 -47.21
N THR A 93 16.14 -19.41 -46.42
CA THR A 93 16.81 -20.64 -46.88
C THR A 93 16.16 -21.94 -46.36
N ALA A 94 14.95 -21.88 -45.79
CA ALA A 94 14.15 -23.04 -45.40
C ALA A 94 13.20 -23.50 -46.51
#